data_AF-A0A7V3A1F2-F1
#
_entry.id   AF-A0A7V3A1F2-F1
#
_cell.length_a   1.000
_cell.length_b   1.000
_cell.length_c   1.000
_cell.angle_alpha   90.00
_cell.angle_beta   90.00
_cell.angle_gamma   90.00
#
_symmetry.space_group_name_H-M   'P 1'
#
loop_
_entity.id
_entity.type
_entity.pdbx_description
1 polymer ?
#
loop_
_entity_poly.entity_id
_entity_poly.type
_entity_poly.pdbx_seq_one_letter_code
_entity_poly.pdbx_strand_id
1 'polypeptide(L)'
;MSGREVSKVFFTRAALLILLVSGAFSCYYPTRQVDLFLEEGLEEVEKALKPLPKGWSYGKQGLSKTQQVGSVRVEILKEPPEGNFPQESTSTSWKRVFEKTLSILPYAPRTSFLDPTLSIEEAPPSSLVLYPLDTIQLPYKALRVRGLAPDDQGYPYLGRVVLRISVPLPSDSPPDTTGRESLRVLIQWAESIPPLSEEKLFWIGAVGDLLPARGVETLLLQGERGIAQVFGDTLSVLQKQDLLLGNLEGPLTTRGTPIIKTYTFRFPPPVLEALKKAGFRYLSLTNNHVMDYGKEGLLDTLQAFITFGMGTSGIGRSLEEARKPWKFMVPGGRPIYILSMGAYPPEKSGFDGRREASAGIDRPGILWASEENMESLKESYPPGGINILMVHGGYEWQFFPHRAQVDLYRGFIDRGVDIVFGSHPHVVQGMEAYRGKLIFYSLGNFLFPGMDETLGGEESVIVSCGVYKGKVRYLEVYPVRLQGTTVRLDPSSKTVHRFYQLSKALRERYP
;
A
#
# COMPACT_ATOMS: atom_id res chain seq x y z
N MET A 1 78.40 -34.20 -41.56
CA MET A 1 78.38 -34.01 -43.03
C MET A 1 76.96 -33.54 -43.40
N SER A 2 76.64 -32.44 -44.10
CA SER A 2 77.31 -31.18 -44.57
C SER A 2 76.29 -30.42 -45.48
N GLY A 3 76.32 -29.12 -45.83
CA GLY A 3 77.20 -27.97 -45.53
C GLY A 3 76.82 -27.19 -44.26
N ARG A 4 77.01 -25.86 -44.08
CA ARG A 4 77.49 -24.69 -44.91
C ARG A 4 76.52 -24.00 -45.89
N GLU A 5 76.48 -22.66 -46.03
CA GLU A 5 76.86 -21.47 -45.21
C GLU A 5 76.59 -20.16 -46.02
N VAL A 6 76.40 -18.99 -45.39
CA VAL A 6 76.92 -17.63 -45.82
C VAL A 6 76.39 -17.05 -47.18
N SER A 7 75.99 -15.78 -47.40
CA SER A 7 76.18 -14.47 -46.75
C SER A 7 75.28 -13.38 -47.39
N LYS A 8 75.03 -12.26 -46.69
CA LYS A 8 75.69 -10.95 -46.95
C LYS A 8 75.27 -9.86 -45.96
N VAL A 9 76.15 -8.86 -45.82
CA VAL A 9 76.23 -7.86 -44.75
C VAL A 9 76.50 -6.50 -45.42
N PHE A 10 75.94 -5.38 -44.92
CA PHE A 10 76.70 -4.20 -44.43
C PHE A 10 75.96 -2.84 -44.40
N PHE A 11 76.21 -2.12 -43.30
CA PHE A 11 76.27 -0.64 -43.11
C PHE A 11 75.00 0.21 -43.39
N THR A 12 74.76 1.38 -42.75
CA THR A 12 75.59 2.20 -41.83
C THR A 12 74.73 2.91 -40.77
N ARG A 13 75.33 3.44 -39.69
CA ARG A 13 74.68 4.31 -38.69
C ARG A 13 74.45 5.74 -39.21
N ALA A 14 73.30 6.33 -38.90
CA ALA A 14 73.10 7.77 -38.65
C ALA A 14 71.85 7.95 -37.76
N ALA A 15 71.74 9.07 -37.04
CA ALA A 15 70.89 9.16 -35.85
C ALA A 15 69.66 10.08 -35.98
N LEU A 16 68.74 9.86 -35.03
CA LEU A 16 67.85 10.82 -34.38
C LEU A 16 66.45 11.13 -34.98
N LEU A 17 65.45 10.84 -34.14
CA LEU A 17 64.14 11.49 -33.98
C LEU A 17 63.10 11.41 -35.13
N ILE A 18 62.12 10.52 -34.94
CA ILE A 18 60.70 10.83 -34.65
C ILE A 18 60.14 9.69 -33.77
N LEU A 19 59.01 9.91 -33.09
CA LEU A 19 58.59 9.31 -31.82
C LEU A 19 57.53 8.18 -31.92
N LEU A 20 57.64 7.18 -31.02
CA LEU A 20 56.57 6.33 -30.39
C LEU A 20 55.78 5.34 -31.30
N VAL A 21 55.18 4.21 -30.84
CA VAL A 21 55.32 3.28 -29.68
C VAL A 21 54.60 1.97 -30.08
N SER A 22 55.11 0.79 -29.68
CA SER A 22 54.27 -0.41 -29.45
C SER A 22 54.92 -1.42 -28.51
N GLY A 23 54.93 -1.09 -27.21
CA GLY A 23 55.25 -2.06 -26.15
C GLY A 23 53.98 -2.77 -25.68
N ALA A 24 53.80 -4.05 -26.05
CA ALA A 24 52.68 -4.86 -25.58
C ALA A 24 52.98 -5.46 -24.20
N PHE A 25 52.65 -4.73 -23.13
CA PHE A 25 52.56 -5.30 -21.79
C PHE A 25 51.24 -6.05 -21.64
N SER A 26 51.30 -7.38 -21.51
CA SER A 26 50.14 -8.19 -21.11
C SER A 26 49.96 -8.08 -19.60
N CYS A 27 49.18 -7.09 -19.16
CA CYS A 27 48.83 -6.89 -17.76
C CYS A 27 47.81 -7.94 -17.31
N TYR A 28 48.29 -9.14 -16.96
CA TYR A 28 47.46 -10.17 -16.33
C TYR A 28 47.12 -9.71 -14.90
N TYR A 29 45.97 -9.04 -14.73
CA TYR A 29 45.44 -8.73 -13.40
C TYR A 29 44.97 -10.04 -12.77
N PRO A 30 45.59 -10.53 -11.68
CA PRO A 30 45.05 -11.68 -10.96
C PRO A 30 43.68 -11.27 -10.40
N THR A 31 42.64 -12.02 -10.75
CA THR A 31 41.28 -11.79 -10.25
C THR A 31 41.26 -12.00 -8.75
N ARG A 32 41.05 -10.92 -8.00
CA ARG A 32 40.97 -10.93 -6.54
C ARG A 32 39.57 -11.38 -6.13
N GLN A 33 39.46 -12.53 -5.46
CA GLN A 33 38.18 -12.98 -4.95
C GLN A 33 37.80 -12.26 -3.65
N VAL A 34 36.52 -11.93 -3.51
CA VAL A 34 35.90 -11.46 -2.27
C VAL A 34 34.86 -12.49 -1.85
N ASP A 35 34.94 -12.98 -0.63
CA ASP A 35 33.84 -13.76 -0.07
C ASP A 35 32.69 -12.80 0.26
N LEU A 36 31.58 -12.92 -0.49
CA LEU A 36 30.32 -12.25 -0.18
C LEU A 36 29.42 -13.20 0.60
N PHE A 37 29.11 -12.82 1.82
CA PHE A 37 28.02 -13.40 2.58
C PHE A 37 26.73 -12.59 2.37
N LEU A 38 25.64 -13.27 2.05
CA LEU A 38 24.30 -12.70 1.94
C LEU A 38 23.34 -13.53 2.79
N GLU A 39 22.64 -12.89 3.71
CA GLU A 39 21.59 -13.53 4.52
C GLU A 39 20.32 -13.79 3.69
N GLU A 40 19.58 -14.87 3.98
CA GLU A 40 18.37 -15.26 3.23
C GLU A 40 17.31 -14.15 3.19
N GLY A 41 16.61 -14.01 2.06
CA GLY A 41 15.58 -12.99 1.88
C GLY A 41 16.15 -11.58 1.69
N LEU A 42 17.33 -11.48 1.07
CA LEU A 42 18.01 -10.23 0.65
C LEU A 42 18.36 -10.23 -0.84
N GLU A 43 17.71 -11.07 -1.65
CA GLU A 43 18.02 -11.26 -3.07
C GLU A 43 17.75 -9.98 -3.89
N GLU A 44 16.77 -9.18 -3.48
CA GLU A 44 16.51 -7.86 -4.08
C GLU A 44 17.58 -6.81 -3.69
N VAL A 45 18.21 -6.96 -2.53
CA VAL A 45 19.35 -6.12 -2.12
C VAL A 45 20.56 -6.45 -2.98
N GLU A 46 20.86 -7.74 -3.20
CA GLU A 46 21.95 -8.20 -4.08
C GLU A 46 21.81 -7.63 -5.51
N LYS A 47 20.60 -7.71 -6.10
CA LYS A 47 20.30 -7.15 -7.42
C LYS A 47 20.53 -5.64 -7.53
N ALA A 48 20.43 -4.91 -6.42
CA ALA A 48 20.60 -3.46 -6.36
C ALA A 48 22.05 -3.02 -6.09
N LEU A 49 22.98 -3.95 -5.81
CA LEU A 49 24.38 -3.61 -5.57
C LEU A 49 25.08 -3.16 -6.86
N LYS A 50 26.02 -2.23 -6.70
CA LYS A 50 26.96 -1.89 -7.78
C LYS A 50 27.92 -3.07 -8.02
N PRO A 51 28.29 -3.36 -9.29
CA PRO A 51 29.34 -4.34 -9.59
C PRO A 51 30.62 -4.07 -8.79
N LEU A 52 31.34 -5.13 -8.43
CA LEU A 52 32.63 -5.01 -7.76
C LEU A 52 33.65 -4.20 -8.61
N PRO A 53 34.67 -3.59 -7.98
CA PRO A 53 35.76 -2.94 -8.68
C PRO A 53 36.44 -3.85 -9.70
N LYS A 54 36.94 -3.28 -10.81
CA LYS A 54 37.58 -4.02 -11.89
C LYS A 54 38.70 -4.93 -11.36
N GLY A 55 38.68 -6.20 -11.75
CA GLY A 55 39.64 -7.21 -11.30
C GLY A 55 39.25 -7.93 -10.00
N TRP A 56 38.07 -7.65 -9.44
CA TRP A 56 37.50 -8.40 -8.32
C TRP A 56 36.28 -9.23 -8.74
N SER A 57 35.99 -10.30 -8.00
CA SER A 57 34.85 -11.21 -8.25
C SER A 57 34.31 -11.83 -6.96
N TYR A 58 33.00 -12.04 -6.88
CA TYR A 58 32.36 -12.71 -5.75
C TYR A 58 32.72 -14.20 -5.69
N GLY A 59 33.15 -14.68 -4.53
CA GLY A 59 33.19 -16.10 -4.18
C GLY A 59 31.81 -16.57 -3.74
N LYS A 60 31.34 -17.70 -4.28
CA LYS A 60 30.10 -18.35 -3.83
C LYS A 60 30.41 -19.35 -2.71
N GLN A 61 30.19 -18.99 -1.45
CA GLN A 61 30.07 -19.94 -0.35
C GLN A 61 28.81 -19.66 0.47
N GLY A 62 27.90 -20.64 0.49
CA GLY A 62 26.82 -20.69 1.47
C GLY A 62 27.34 -21.16 2.83
N LEU A 63 26.47 -21.17 3.84
CA LEU A 63 26.74 -21.61 5.23
C LEU A 63 27.11 -23.10 5.34
N SER A 64 28.30 -23.45 4.88
CA SER A 64 28.93 -24.76 5.04
C SER A 64 30.30 -24.55 5.68
N LYS A 65 30.57 -25.29 6.77
CA LYS A 65 31.80 -25.18 7.55
C LYS A 65 33.02 -25.56 6.70
N THR A 66 33.74 -24.55 6.21
CA THR A 66 35.08 -24.74 5.63
C THR A 66 36.04 -23.69 6.16
N GLN A 67 37.18 -24.14 6.68
CA GLN A 67 38.33 -23.27 6.93
C GLN A 67 38.80 -22.71 5.58
N GLN A 68 38.80 -21.40 5.40
CA GLN A 68 39.51 -20.80 4.28
C GLN A 68 40.12 -19.45 4.63
N VAL A 69 41.32 -19.23 4.08
CA VAL A 69 42.17 -18.07 4.33
C VAL A 69 41.93 -17.06 3.20
N GLY A 70 41.19 -16.00 3.51
CA GLY A 70 40.96 -14.83 2.66
C GLY A 70 41.36 -13.54 3.38
N SER A 71 41.78 -12.51 2.65
CA SER A 71 42.26 -11.25 3.25
C SER A 71 41.15 -10.27 3.65
N VAL A 72 39.98 -10.35 2.99
CA VAL A 72 38.83 -9.47 3.23
C VAL A 72 37.53 -10.25 2.97
N ARG A 73 36.55 -10.08 3.86
CA ARG A 73 35.17 -10.58 3.72
C ARG A 73 34.21 -9.41 3.60
N VAL A 74 33.19 -9.54 2.75
CA VAL A 74 32.05 -8.61 2.67
C VAL A 74 30.79 -9.35 3.09
N GLU A 75 29.99 -8.76 3.98
CA GLU A 75 28.81 -9.38 4.56
C GLU A 75 27.63 -8.42 4.39
N ILE A 76 26.48 -8.91 3.94
CA ILE A 76 25.22 -8.17 3.91
C ILE A 76 24.22 -8.89 4.81
N LEU A 77 23.85 -8.22 5.89
CA LEU A 77 23.19 -8.81 7.07
C LEU A 77 21.94 -8.01 7.44
N LYS A 78 20.93 -8.69 7.97
CA LYS A 78 19.79 -8.09 8.69
C LYS A 78 20.16 -7.96 10.16
N GLU A 79 20.45 -6.74 10.58
CA GLU A 79 20.51 -6.42 12.00
C GLU A 79 19.10 -6.09 12.50
N PRO A 80 18.55 -6.85 13.45
CA PRO A 80 17.27 -6.50 14.06
C PRO A 80 17.43 -5.28 15.00
N PRO A 81 16.33 -4.67 15.46
CA PRO A 81 16.37 -3.55 16.40
C PRO A 81 17.18 -3.87 17.66
N GLU A 82 17.89 -2.87 18.18
CA GLU A 82 18.69 -3.02 19.40
C GLU A 82 17.82 -3.44 20.60
N GLY A 83 18.25 -4.46 21.35
CA GLY A 83 17.80 -4.71 22.72
C GLY A 83 16.98 -5.97 23.03
N ASN A 84 16.51 -6.78 22.05
CA ASN A 84 15.70 -7.99 22.37
C ASN A 84 15.98 -9.24 21.54
N PHE A 85 16.91 -9.18 20.59
CA PHE A 85 17.27 -10.34 19.79
C PHE A 85 18.54 -10.99 20.36
N PRO A 86 18.65 -12.32 20.40
CA PRO A 86 19.89 -12.98 20.75
C PRO A 86 20.98 -12.50 19.79
N GLN A 87 21.98 -11.78 20.30
CA GLN A 87 23.19 -11.57 19.52
C GLN A 87 23.90 -12.91 19.43
N GLU A 88 23.82 -13.57 18.27
CA GLU A 88 24.75 -14.65 17.97
C GLU A 88 26.17 -14.10 18.10
N SER A 89 26.99 -14.78 18.90
CA SER A 89 28.36 -14.35 19.15
C SER A 89 29.18 -14.50 17.86
N THR A 90 29.24 -13.43 17.07
CA THR A 90 30.03 -13.39 15.85
C THR A 90 31.48 -13.78 16.15
N SER A 91 32.00 -14.73 15.37
CA SER A 91 33.22 -15.46 15.72
C SER A 91 34.41 -14.53 15.96
N THR A 92 35.16 -14.79 17.03
CA THR A 92 36.33 -14.03 17.51
C THR A 92 37.56 -14.01 16.58
N SER A 93 37.40 -14.36 15.30
CA SER A 93 38.46 -14.44 14.28
C SER A 93 38.41 -13.34 13.22
N TRP A 94 37.41 -12.45 13.24
CA TRP A 94 37.26 -11.36 12.25
C TRP A 94 37.10 -9.99 12.92
N LYS A 95 37.79 -8.99 12.38
CA LYS A 95 37.72 -7.58 12.79
C LYS A 95 36.90 -6.81 11.76
N ARG A 96 35.77 -6.25 12.20
CA ARG A 96 35.02 -5.24 11.43
C ARG A 96 35.89 -4.00 11.19
N VAL A 97 36.01 -3.58 9.93
CA VAL A 97 36.80 -2.40 9.51
C VAL A 97 35.99 -1.36 8.74
N PHE A 98 34.84 -1.74 8.20
CA PHE A 98 33.86 -0.81 7.62
C PHE A 98 32.45 -1.34 7.84
N GLU A 99 31.48 -0.45 7.97
CA GLU A 99 30.06 -0.77 8.03
C GLU A 99 29.23 0.38 7.49
N LYS A 100 28.15 0.05 6.78
CA LYS A 100 27.22 1.01 6.21
C LYS A 100 25.82 0.44 6.13
N THR A 101 24.84 1.16 6.69
CA THR A 101 23.42 0.87 6.48
C THR A 101 23.06 1.05 5.00
N LEU A 102 22.51 0.00 4.39
CA LEU A 102 21.95 0.04 3.05
C LEU A 102 20.46 0.43 3.06
N SER A 103 19.69 -0.03 4.05
CA SER A 103 18.29 0.36 4.25
C SER A 103 17.83 0.11 5.68
N ILE A 104 16.82 0.84 6.13
CA ILE A 104 16.04 0.51 7.33
C ILE A 104 15.09 -0.66 7.05
N LEU A 105 14.99 -1.58 8.02
CA LEU A 105 14.05 -2.70 8.02
C LEU A 105 13.09 -2.53 9.20
N PRO A 106 11.84 -2.10 8.98
CA PRO A 106 10.90 -1.91 10.08
C PRO A 106 10.39 -3.25 10.63
N TYR A 107 10.32 -3.37 11.96
CA TYR A 107 9.75 -4.51 12.67
C TYR A 107 8.52 -4.07 13.44
N ALA A 108 7.50 -4.93 13.54
CA ALA A 108 6.33 -4.67 14.37
C ALA A 108 5.85 -5.93 15.10
N PRO A 109 5.21 -5.79 16.28
CA PRO A 109 4.37 -6.85 16.84
C PRO A 109 3.12 -7.03 15.96
N ARG A 110 2.54 -8.23 15.96
CA ARG A 110 1.33 -8.56 15.18
C ARG A 110 0.26 -9.23 16.03
N THR A 111 -1.00 -9.01 15.66
CA THR A 111 -2.16 -9.73 16.21
C THR A 111 -3.07 -10.21 15.06
N SER A 112 -4.15 -10.92 15.40
CA SER A 112 -5.20 -11.29 14.45
C SER A 112 -5.89 -10.05 13.86
N PHE A 113 -6.29 -10.10 12.60
CA PHE A 113 -7.13 -9.05 12.01
C PHE A 113 -8.50 -8.92 12.70
N LEU A 114 -8.92 -9.91 13.50
CA LEU A 114 -10.15 -9.91 14.30
C LEU A 114 -9.95 -9.43 15.76
N ASP A 115 -8.78 -8.87 16.07
CA ASP A 115 -8.46 -8.21 17.34
C ASP A 115 -8.61 -6.68 17.17
N PRO A 116 -9.46 -6.01 17.97
CA PRO A 116 -9.66 -4.56 17.91
C PRO A 116 -8.46 -3.74 18.37
N THR A 117 -7.45 -4.34 19.00
CA THR A 117 -6.24 -3.66 19.45
C THR A 117 -5.57 -2.91 18.29
N LEU A 118 -5.24 -1.63 18.49
CA LEU A 118 -4.58 -0.79 17.48
C LEU A 118 -3.11 -0.53 17.83
N SER A 119 -2.79 -0.40 19.12
CA SER A 119 -1.48 -0.03 19.63
C SER A 119 -1.14 -0.84 20.89
N ILE A 120 0.16 -1.02 21.14
CA ILE A 120 0.72 -1.53 22.39
C ILE A 120 1.46 -0.38 23.08
N GLU A 121 1.02 0.00 24.28
CA GLU A 121 1.60 1.11 25.04
C GLU A 121 2.77 0.66 25.94
N GLU A 122 2.57 -0.41 26.74
CA GLU A 122 3.45 -0.75 27.87
C GLU A 122 3.85 -2.25 27.96
N ALA A 123 4.15 -2.88 26.83
CA ALA A 123 4.82 -4.19 26.90
C ALA A 123 6.33 -3.99 27.20
N PRO A 124 6.91 -4.73 28.17
CA PRO A 124 8.36 -4.84 28.30
C PRO A 124 8.95 -5.27 26.94
N PRO A 125 10.03 -4.62 26.44
CA PRO A 125 10.54 -4.94 25.11
C PRO A 125 10.87 -6.44 24.91
N SER A 126 11.23 -7.13 26.01
CA SER A 126 11.58 -8.55 26.06
C SER A 126 10.39 -9.52 25.97
N SER A 127 9.13 -9.06 26.00
CA SER A 127 7.95 -9.91 25.83
C SER A 127 7.27 -9.77 24.45
N LEU A 128 7.70 -8.82 23.61
CA LEU A 128 7.16 -8.63 22.27
C LEU A 128 7.90 -9.47 21.23
N VAL A 129 7.18 -10.42 20.63
CA VAL A 129 7.67 -11.10 19.41
C VAL A 129 7.49 -10.15 18.23
N LEU A 130 8.61 -9.60 17.76
CA LEU A 130 8.69 -8.67 16.64
C LEU A 130 8.91 -9.42 15.32
N TYR A 131 8.23 -8.96 14.26
CA TYR A 131 8.34 -9.52 12.90
C TYR A 131 8.75 -8.42 11.92
N PRO A 132 9.63 -8.70 10.94
CA PRO A 132 9.87 -7.76 9.84
C PRO A 132 8.54 -7.45 9.13
N LEU A 133 8.24 -6.17 8.89
CA LEU A 133 6.91 -5.71 8.51
C LEU A 133 6.38 -6.33 7.21
N ASP A 134 7.26 -6.66 6.27
CA ASP A 134 6.91 -7.32 5.01
C ASP A 134 6.53 -8.82 5.15
N THR A 135 6.93 -9.45 6.25
CA THR A 135 6.52 -10.84 6.59
C THR A 135 5.12 -10.92 7.21
N ILE A 136 4.58 -9.81 7.73
CA ILE A 136 3.25 -9.78 8.37
C ILE A 136 2.16 -9.84 7.29
N GLN A 137 1.41 -10.95 7.23
CA GLN A 137 0.36 -11.18 6.24
C GLN A 137 -0.98 -11.51 6.91
N LEU A 138 -2.08 -11.17 6.23
CA LEU A 138 -3.43 -11.56 6.63
C LEU A 138 -3.53 -13.10 6.75
N PRO A 139 -4.19 -13.64 7.80
CA PRO A 139 -5.13 -12.98 8.71
C PRO A 139 -4.47 -12.28 9.92
N TYR A 140 -3.19 -11.93 9.87
CA TYR A 140 -2.56 -11.09 10.90
C TYR A 140 -2.36 -9.66 10.41
N LYS A 141 -2.40 -8.71 11.35
CA LYS A 141 -2.09 -7.30 11.17
C LYS A 141 -1.01 -6.85 12.14
N ALA A 142 -0.18 -5.90 11.71
CA ALA A 142 0.77 -5.20 12.57
C ALA A 142 0.02 -4.32 13.58
N LEU A 143 0.67 -4.05 14.71
CA LEU A 143 0.22 -3.12 15.74
C LEU A 143 1.16 -1.91 15.82
N ARG A 144 0.58 -0.75 16.14
CA ARG A 144 1.36 0.42 16.54
C ARG A 144 2.05 0.16 17.88
N VAL A 145 3.10 0.93 18.16
CA VAL A 145 3.84 0.88 19.43
C VAL A 145 3.86 2.28 19.99
N ARG A 146 3.23 2.50 21.15
CA ARG A 146 3.02 3.83 21.75
C ARG A 146 2.32 4.83 20.80
N GLY A 147 1.35 4.34 20.02
CA GLY A 147 0.67 5.09 18.97
C GLY A 147 1.50 5.32 17.68
N LEU A 148 2.74 4.88 17.62
CA LEU A 148 3.64 5.08 16.49
C LEU A 148 3.60 3.89 15.51
N ALA A 149 3.66 4.19 14.22
CA ALA A 149 4.02 3.29 13.14
C ALA A 149 5.49 3.55 12.69
N PRO A 150 6.12 2.65 11.92
CA PRO A 150 7.54 2.77 11.55
C PRO A 150 8.03 4.06 10.89
N ASP A 151 7.17 4.80 10.17
CA ASP A 151 7.53 6.11 9.59
C ASP A 151 7.33 7.29 10.56
N ASP A 152 6.70 7.06 11.72
CA ASP A 152 6.50 8.09 12.74
C ASP A 152 7.83 8.33 13.50
N GLN A 153 8.12 9.61 13.79
CA GLN A 153 9.35 10.00 14.47
C GLN A 153 9.43 9.35 15.87
N GLY A 154 10.51 8.63 16.13
CA GLY A 154 10.75 7.95 17.41
C GLY A 154 10.21 6.51 17.49
N TYR A 155 9.80 5.90 16.38
CA TYR A 155 9.44 4.49 16.35
C TYR A 155 10.60 3.60 16.86
N PRO A 156 10.37 2.71 17.86
CA PRO A 156 11.46 2.07 18.58
C PRO A 156 12.05 0.81 17.90
N TYR A 157 11.37 0.23 16.91
CA TYR A 157 11.72 -1.08 16.35
C TYR A 157 12.15 -1.00 14.88
N LEU A 158 13.18 -0.20 14.62
CA LEU A 158 13.86 -0.11 13.33
C LEU A 158 15.13 -0.97 13.33
N GLY A 159 15.12 -2.04 12.54
CA GLY A 159 16.32 -2.80 12.18
C GLY A 159 17.02 -2.18 10.96
N ARG A 160 18.12 -2.78 10.54
CA ARG A 160 18.98 -2.30 9.45
C ARG A 160 19.40 -3.46 8.55
N VAL A 161 19.41 -3.25 7.25
CA VAL A 161 20.27 -4.04 6.35
C VAL A 161 21.62 -3.34 6.30
N VAL A 162 22.68 -4.01 6.71
CA VAL A 162 24.05 -3.44 6.74
C VAL A 162 24.97 -4.15 5.77
N LEU A 163 25.79 -3.39 5.07
CA LEU A 163 26.99 -3.88 4.39
C LEU A 163 28.17 -3.71 5.33
N ARG A 164 28.79 -4.82 5.70
CA ARG A 164 29.97 -4.90 6.56
C ARG A 164 31.17 -5.37 5.75
N ILE A 165 32.34 -4.79 6.03
CA ILE A 165 33.63 -5.30 5.55
C ILE A 165 34.46 -5.68 6.77
N SER A 166 34.94 -6.92 6.75
CA SER A 166 35.67 -7.56 7.85
C SER A 166 37.00 -8.10 7.33
N VAL A 167 38.07 -8.01 8.14
CA VAL A 167 39.38 -8.62 7.86
C VAL A 167 39.72 -9.62 8.97
N PRO A 168 40.60 -10.61 8.75
CA PRO A 168 40.99 -11.54 9.81
C PRO A 168 41.60 -10.78 11.01
N LEU A 169 41.26 -11.19 12.23
CA LEU A 169 42.03 -10.82 13.42
C LEU A 169 43.41 -11.50 13.32
N PRO A 170 44.51 -10.79 13.59
CA PRO A 170 45.84 -11.30 13.28
C PRO A 170 46.33 -12.31 14.31
N SER A 171 47.22 -13.20 13.89
CA SER A 171 48.39 -13.53 14.70
C SER A 171 49.44 -12.43 14.48
N ASP A 172 49.37 -11.38 15.29
CA ASP A 172 50.35 -10.28 15.51
C ASP A 172 50.93 -9.47 14.33
N SER A 173 50.59 -9.75 13.07
CA SER A 173 51.14 -9.03 11.90
C SER A 173 50.15 -8.04 11.26
N PRO A 174 50.51 -6.76 11.03
CA PRO A 174 49.68 -5.81 10.30
C PRO A 174 49.66 -6.14 8.79
N PRO A 175 48.56 -5.83 8.06
CA PRO A 175 48.48 -6.08 6.63
C PRO A 175 49.52 -5.28 5.84
N ASP A 176 50.04 -5.92 4.79
CA ASP A 176 51.02 -5.35 3.87
C ASP A 176 50.45 -4.18 3.06
N THR A 177 51.31 -3.49 2.30
CA THR A 177 50.90 -2.36 1.46
C THR A 177 49.83 -2.75 0.44
N THR A 178 49.91 -3.97 -0.11
CA THR A 178 48.95 -4.53 -1.06
C THR A 178 47.57 -4.72 -0.42
N GLY A 179 47.52 -5.28 0.79
CA GLY A 179 46.29 -5.49 1.56
C GLY A 179 45.62 -4.19 1.97
N ARG A 180 46.39 -3.17 2.37
CA ARG A 180 45.87 -1.84 2.71
C ARG A 180 45.18 -1.15 1.54
N GLU A 181 45.81 -1.14 0.36
CA GLU A 181 45.20 -0.54 -0.83
C GLU A 181 44.01 -1.36 -1.34
N SER A 182 44.06 -2.69 -1.19
CA SER A 182 42.94 -3.59 -1.51
C SER A 182 41.70 -3.28 -0.65
N LEU A 183 41.88 -3.10 0.66
CA LEU A 183 40.81 -2.73 1.58
C LEU A 183 40.25 -1.33 1.27
N ARG A 184 41.13 -0.36 0.96
CA ARG A 184 40.72 1.00 0.58
C ARG A 184 39.79 1.02 -0.64
N VAL A 185 40.11 0.26 -1.68
CA VAL A 185 39.29 0.17 -2.91
C VAL A 185 37.91 -0.46 -2.63
N LEU A 186 37.83 -1.47 -1.76
CA LEU A 186 36.55 -2.07 -1.35
C LEU A 186 35.71 -1.14 -0.47
N ILE A 187 36.35 -0.37 0.42
CA ILE A 187 35.68 0.67 1.21
C ILE A 187 35.09 1.74 0.30
N GLN A 188 35.87 2.27 -0.65
CA GLN A 188 35.38 3.26 -1.62
C GLN A 188 34.22 2.73 -2.48
N TRP A 189 34.25 1.45 -2.85
CA TRP A 189 33.13 0.80 -3.53
C TRP A 189 31.87 0.79 -2.66
N ALA A 190 31.96 0.36 -1.40
CA ALA A 190 30.83 0.31 -0.47
C ALA A 190 30.30 1.72 -0.12
N GLU A 191 31.19 2.69 0.07
CA GLU A 191 30.85 4.12 0.19
C GLU A 191 30.06 4.61 -1.03
N SER A 192 30.37 4.13 -2.24
CA SER A 192 29.68 4.53 -3.47
C SER A 192 28.27 3.97 -3.64
N ILE A 193 27.88 2.91 -2.92
CA ILE A 193 26.53 2.31 -3.02
C ILE A 193 25.51 3.28 -2.42
N PRO A 194 24.47 3.74 -3.15
CA PRO A 194 23.46 4.61 -2.56
C PRO A 194 22.65 3.84 -1.50
N PRO A 195 22.03 4.53 -0.52
CA PRO A 195 20.95 3.94 0.26
C PRO A 195 19.89 3.36 -0.69
N LEU A 196 19.39 2.18 -0.36
CA LEU A 196 18.35 1.51 -1.14
C LEU A 196 17.00 2.16 -0.86
N SER A 197 16.11 2.12 -1.84
CA SER A 197 14.80 2.77 -1.73
C SER A 197 13.97 2.17 -0.60
N GLU A 198 13.70 2.97 0.42
CA GLU A 198 12.76 2.63 1.49
C GLU A 198 11.33 2.94 1.00
N GLU A 199 10.55 1.89 0.75
CA GLU A 199 9.12 2.06 0.50
C GLU A 199 8.42 2.39 1.83
N LYS A 200 7.85 3.59 1.94
CA LYS A 200 7.14 4.02 3.14
C LYS A 200 5.77 3.36 3.28
N LEU A 201 5.23 3.38 4.50
CA LEU A 201 3.82 3.11 4.73
C LEU A 201 2.96 4.16 4.01
N PHE A 202 1.89 3.67 3.40
CA PHE A 202 0.88 4.49 2.74
C PHE A 202 -0.50 4.14 3.31
N TRP A 203 -1.25 5.13 3.78
CA TRP A 203 -2.50 4.94 4.50
C TRP A 203 -3.71 5.16 3.60
N ILE A 204 -4.45 4.07 3.38
CA ILE A 204 -5.69 4.06 2.60
C ILE A 204 -6.86 4.06 3.59
N GLY A 205 -7.54 5.19 3.69
CA GLY A 205 -8.75 5.35 4.49
C GLY A 205 -10.01 5.10 3.69
N ALA A 206 -11.03 4.50 4.31
CA ALA A 206 -12.37 4.40 3.74
C ALA A 206 -13.43 4.66 4.80
N VAL A 207 -14.51 5.33 4.38
CA VAL A 207 -15.74 5.51 5.17
C VAL A 207 -16.94 4.98 4.40
N GLY A 208 -18.06 4.82 5.10
CA GLY A 208 -19.33 4.41 4.51
C GLY A 208 -20.07 5.53 3.79
N ASP A 209 -21.40 5.51 3.91
CA ASP A 209 -22.29 6.33 3.09
C ASP A 209 -22.28 7.82 3.49
N LEU A 210 -22.15 8.70 2.48
CA LEU A 210 -22.15 10.16 2.59
C LEU A 210 -23.39 10.73 1.91
N LEU A 211 -24.34 11.19 2.71
CA LEU A 211 -25.50 11.98 2.30
C LEU A 211 -25.36 13.41 2.86
N PRO A 212 -24.60 14.30 2.19
CA PRO A 212 -24.47 15.71 2.58
C PRO A 212 -25.73 16.51 2.18
N ALA A 213 -26.89 16.11 2.70
CA ALA A 213 -28.18 16.79 2.58
C ALA A 213 -28.74 17.09 3.98
N ARG A 214 -30.00 17.55 4.04
CA ARG A 214 -30.75 17.76 5.29
C ARG A 214 -30.06 18.79 6.21
N GLY A 215 -29.40 19.79 5.64
CA GLY A 215 -28.70 20.88 6.32
C GLY A 215 -27.18 20.72 6.39
N VAL A 216 -26.63 19.53 6.11
CA VAL A 216 -25.18 19.29 6.07
C VAL A 216 -24.52 20.07 4.93
N GLU A 217 -25.15 20.15 3.77
CA GLU A 217 -24.74 21.00 2.64
C GLU A 217 -24.52 22.45 3.08
N THR A 218 -25.48 23.01 3.83
CA THR A 218 -25.43 24.39 4.31
C THR A 218 -24.32 24.61 5.33
N LEU A 219 -24.00 23.60 6.16
CA LEU A 219 -22.87 23.66 7.08
C LEU A 219 -21.54 23.56 6.33
N LEU A 220 -21.37 22.58 5.43
CA LEU A 220 -20.14 22.37 4.67
C LEU A 220 -19.75 23.60 3.81
N LEU A 221 -20.73 24.36 3.33
CA LEU A 221 -20.51 25.60 2.58
C LEU A 221 -20.06 26.81 3.45
N GLN A 222 -20.00 26.67 4.78
CA GLN A 222 -19.45 27.69 5.70
C GLN A 222 -17.91 27.63 5.81
N GLY A 223 -17.24 26.93 4.90
CA GLY A 223 -15.78 26.79 4.86
C GLY A 223 -15.25 25.96 6.03
N GLU A 224 -14.04 26.28 6.48
CA GLU A 224 -13.30 25.48 7.48
C GLU A 224 -14.05 25.30 8.80
N ARG A 225 -14.76 26.34 9.27
CA ARG A 225 -15.63 26.25 10.46
C ARG A 225 -16.73 25.21 10.28
N GLY A 226 -17.37 25.21 9.10
CA GLY A 226 -18.43 24.27 8.76
C GLY A 226 -17.93 22.82 8.66
N ILE A 227 -16.78 22.63 8.02
CA ILE A 227 -16.09 21.34 7.91
C ILE A 227 -15.72 20.81 9.31
N ALA A 228 -15.11 21.65 10.15
CA ALA A 228 -14.77 21.28 11.53
C ALA A 228 -16.02 20.97 12.39
N GLN A 229 -17.13 21.68 12.19
CA GLN A 229 -18.39 21.40 12.88
C GLN A 229 -19.00 20.06 12.48
N VAL A 230 -19.06 19.77 11.17
CA VAL A 230 -19.60 18.51 10.64
C VAL A 230 -18.74 17.33 11.08
N PHE A 231 -17.44 17.34 10.79
CA PHE A 231 -16.56 16.19 11.00
C PHE A 231 -15.95 16.09 12.41
N GLY A 232 -15.86 17.18 13.16
CA GLY A 232 -15.42 17.17 14.57
C GLY A 232 -14.06 16.50 14.79
N ASP A 233 -13.99 15.60 15.77
CA ASP A 233 -12.79 14.81 16.09
C ASP A 233 -12.41 13.81 14.98
N THR A 234 -13.40 13.29 14.23
CA THR A 234 -13.13 12.41 13.06
C THR A 234 -12.29 13.11 11.98
N LEU A 235 -12.38 14.44 11.85
CA LEU A 235 -11.63 15.21 10.84
C LEU A 235 -10.12 14.94 10.92
N SER A 236 -9.59 14.80 12.14
CA SER A 236 -8.18 14.50 12.38
C SER A 236 -7.77 13.09 11.94
N VAL A 237 -8.71 12.15 11.86
CA VAL A 237 -8.51 10.79 11.36
C VAL A 237 -8.61 10.77 9.83
N LEU A 238 -9.56 11.53 9.27
CA LEU A 238 -9.76 11.67 7.82
C LEU A 238 -8.55 12.34 7.14
N GLN A 239 -8.02 13.42 7.72
CA GLN A 239 -6.90 14.19 7.15
C GLN A 239 -5.53 13.50 7.31
N LYS A 240 -5.43 12.44 8.12
CA LYS A 240 -4.21 11.61 8.26
C LYS A 240 -4.06 10.55 7.17
N GLN A 241 -5.08 10.34 6.34
CA GLN A 241 -5.05 9.34 5.27
C GLN A 241 -4.37 9.94 4.04
N ASP A 242 -3.41 9.22 3.45
CA ASP A 242 -2.81 9.62 2.18
C ASP A 242 -3.82 9.53 1.02
N LEU A 243 -4.76 8.58 1.13
CA LEU A 243 -5.86 8.36 0.19
C LEU A 243 -7.14 8.00 0.95
N LEU A 244 -8.07 8.96 1.06
CA LEU A 244 -9.39 8.77 1.68
C LEU A 244 -10.49 8.53 0.63
N LEU A 245 -11.26 7.46 0.84
CA LEU A 245 -12.36 6.96 0.02
C LEU A 245 -13.71 7.07 0.75
N GLY A 246 -14.82 7.14 0.00
CA GLY A 246 -16.19 7.04 0.51
C GLY A 246 -17.22 6.80 -0.60
N ASN A 247 -18.52 6.67 -0.26
CA ASN A 247 -19.62 6.66 -1.23
C ASN A 247 -20.44 7.96 -1.11
N LEU A 248 -20.63 8.70 -2.22
CA LEU A 248 -21.44 9.92 -2.24
C LEU A 248 -22.84 9.61 -2.78
N GLU A 249 -23.85 9.66 -1.92
CA GLU A 249 -25.15 9.05 -2.14
C GLU A 249 -26.17 9.98 -2.81
N GLY A 250 -25.83 10.43 -4.02
CA GLY A 250 -26.73 11.22 -4.86
C GLY A 250 -26.01 12.13 -5.86
N PRO A 251 -26.76 12.76 -6.78
CA PRO A 251 -26.22 13.66 -7.79
C PRO A 251 -25.83 15.04 -7.23
N LEU A 252 -24.81 15.63 -7.86
CA LEU A 252 -24.41 17.02 -7.70
C LEU A 252 -25.02 17.85 -8.83
N THR A 253 -26.22 18.40 -8.61
CA THR A 253 -26.91 19.23 -9.62
C THR A 253 -27.84 20.24 -8.97
N THR A 254 -28.09 21.35 -9.68
CA THR A 254 -29.12 22.35 -9.37
C THR A 254 -30.34 22.26 -10.29
N ARG A 255 -30.31 21.37 -11.30
CA ARG A 255 -31.35 21.19 -12.33
C ARG A 255 -31.83 19.73 -12.40
N GLY A 256 -32.45 19.35 -13.52
CA GLY A 256 -33.13 18.06 -13.70
C GLY A 256 -34.48 17.98 -12.98
N THR A 257 -35.23 16.92 -13.28
CA THR A 257 -36.50 16.59 -12.62
C THR A 257 -36.28 15.33 -11.77
N PRO A 258 -36.79 15.27 -10.52
CA PRO A 258 -36.67 14.07 -9.69
C PRO A 258 -37.42 12.90 -10.33
N ILE A 259 -36.81 11.72 -10.35
CA ILE A 259 -37.48 10.48 -10.78
C ILE A 259 -38.44 9.96 -9.71
N ILE A 260 -39.36 9.06 -10.09
CA ILE A 260 -40.35 8.50 -9.17
C ILE A 260 -39.65 7.49 -8.25
N LYS A 261 -39.29 7.93 -7.05
CA LYS A 261 -38.69 7.13 -5.97
C LYS A 261 -39.28 7.52 -4.61
N THR A 262 -39.09 6.67 -3.60
CA THR A 262 -39.49 6.96 -2.20
C THR A 262 -38.76 8.19 -1.65
N TYR A 263 -37.48 8.32 -1.99
CA TYR A 263 -36.64 9.46 -1.68
C TYR A 263 -35.79 9.82 -2.89
N THR A 264 -35.66 11.12 -3.15
CA THR A 264 -34.71 11.68 -4.13
C THR A 264 -33.81 12.69 -3.45
N PHE A 265 -32.50 12.56 -3.64
CA PHE A 265 -31.49 13.45 -3.10
C PHE A 265 -30.76 14.21 -4.20
N ARG A 266 -30.24 15.39 -3.86
CA ARG A 266 -29.27 16.14 -4.66
C ARG A 266 -28.50 17.08 -3.76
N PHE A 267 -27.28 17.42 -4.16
CA PHE A 267 -26.44 18.37 -3.42
C PHE A 267 -25.88 19.45 -4.36
N PRO A 268 -25.58 20.67 -3.86
CA PRO A 268 -24.95 21.69 -4.68
C PRO A 268 -23.48 21.29 -4.96
N PRO A 269 -22.99 21.38 -6.22
CA PRO A 269 -21.64 20.96 -6.59
C PRO A 269 -20.47 21.43 -5.70
N PRO A 270 -20.46 22.65 -5.12
CA PRO A 270 -19.37 23.11 -4.25
C PRO A 270 -19.18 22.31 -2.95
N VAL A 271 -20.11 21.42 -2.57
CA VAL A 271 -19.91 20.46 -1.47
C VAL A 271 -18.67 19.58 -1.70
N LEU A 272 -18.29 19.29 -2.95
CA LEU A 272 -17.05 18.56 -3.26
C LEU A 272 -15.79 19.26 -2.74
N GLU A 273 -15.76 20.60 -2.72
CA GLU A 273 -14.60 21.33 -2.20
C GLU A 273 -14.45 21.12 -0.68
N ALA A 274 -15.57 21.11 0.05
CA ALA A 274 -15.59 20.86 1.48
C ALA A 274 -15.18 19.42 1.82
N LEU A 275 -15.67 18.43 1.06
CA LEU A 275 -15.24 17.02 1.21
C LEU A 275 -13.74 16.88 0.89
N LYS A 276 -13.24 17.53 -0.17
CA LYS A 276 -11.81 17.51 -0.52
C LYS A 276 -10.92 18.14 0.56
N LYS A 277 -11.38 19.21 1.23
CA LYS A 277 -10.72 19.81 2.40
C LYS A 277 -10.77 18.93 3.66
N ALA A 278 -11.82 18.10 3.80
CA ALA A 278 -11.89 17.08 4.85
C ALA A 278 -10.94 15.90 4.63
N GLY A 279 -10.38 15.75 3.43
CA GLY A 279 -9.36 14.74 3.08
C GLY A 279 -9.74 13.85 1.89
N PHE A 280 -11.00 13.84 1.47
CA PHE A 280 -11.49 12.92 0.44
C PHE A 280 -10.77 13.14 -0.90
N ARG A 281 -10.31 12.04 -1.51
CA ARG A 281 -9.64 12.04 -2.83
C ARG A 281 -10.39 11.23 -3.88
N TYR A 282 -11.22 10.29 -3.46
CA TYR A 282 -12.09 9.51 -4.33
C TYR A 282 -13.46 9.34 -3.66
N LEU A 283 -14.53 9.43 -4.45
CA LEU A 283 -15.88 9.10 -4.02
C LEU A 283 -16.57 8.19 -5.04
N SER A 284 -17.14 7.09 -4.56
CA SER A 284 -18.01 6.22 -5.35
C SER A 284 -19.33 6.91 -5.64
N LEU A 285 -19.89 6.60 -6.81
CA LEU A 285 -21.17 7.13 -7.30
C LEU A 285 -22.08 6.00 -7.84
N THR A 286 -21.73 4.73 -7.64
CA THR A 286 -22.47 3.57 -8.18
C THR A 286 -23.66 3.15 -7.34
N ASN A 287 -24.21 4.08 -6.55
CA ASN A 287 -25.34 3.88 -5.67
C ASN A 287 -26.69 4.03 -6.38
N ASN A 288 -27.76 3.64 -5.69
CA ASN A 288 -29.12 3.75 -6.19
C ASN A 288 -29.61 5.21 -6.32
N HIS A 289 -28.95 6.17 -5.65
CA HIS A 289 -29.35 7.57 -5.61
C HIS A 289 -28.73 8.47 -6.69
N VAL A 290 -27.62 8.08 -7.35
CA VAL A 290 -26.96 8.93 -8.37
C VAL A 290 -27.88 9.35 -9.54
N MET A 291 -28.90 8.54 -9.84
CA MET A 291 -29.87 8.76 -10.90
C MET A 291 -31.12 9.55 -10.46
N ASP A 292 -31.16 10.04 -9.21
CA ASP A 292 -32.36 10.67 -8.63
C ASP A 292 -32.90 11.87 -9.42
N TYR A 293 -32.03 12.58 -10.15
CA TYR A 293 -32.38 13.68 -11.06
C TYR A 293 -32.09 13.34 -12.54
N GLY A 294 -32.15 12.05 -12.86
CA GLY A 294 -32.01 11.49 -14.20
C GLY A 294 -30.64 11.69 -14.84
N LYS A 295 -30.61 11.55 -16.17
CA LYS A 295 -29.39 11.71 -17.00
C LYS A 295 -28.74 13.09 -16.84
N GLU A 296 -29.51 14.16 -16.65
CA GLU A 296 -28.96 15.50 -16.42
C GLU A 296 -28.20 15.56 -15.10
N GLY A 297 -28.79 15.07 -14.00
CA GLY A 297 -28.13 15.02 -12.71
C GLY A 297 -26.84 14.21 -12.72
N LEU A 298 -26.83 13.04 -13.38
CA LEU A 298 -25.62 12.23 -13.54
C LEU A 298 -24.52 12.96 -14.34
N LEU A 299 -24.87 13.61 -15.45
CA LEU A 299 -23.89 14.31 -16.30
C LEU A 299 -23.33 15.56 -15.61
N ASP A 300 -24.16 16.31 -14.87
CA ASP A 300 -23.72 17.42 -14.03
C ASP A 300 -22.78 16.93 -12.92
N THR A 301 -23.07 15.76 -12.34
CA THR A 301 -22.22 15.13 -11.31
C THR A 301 -20.84 14.76 -11.88
N LEU A 302 -20.78 14.10 -13.04
CA LEU A 302 -19.52 13.80 -13.72
C LEU A 302 -18.73 15.08 -14.02
N GLN A 303 -19.40 16.15 -14.45
CA GLN A 303 -18.75 17.43 -14.71
C GLN A 303 -18.23 18.08 -13.42
N ALA A 304 -18.99 18.01 -12.32
CA ALA A 304 -18.55 18.52 -11.01
C ALA A 304 -17.28 17.80 -10.52
N PHE A 305 -17.23 16.48 -10.62
CA PHE A 305 -16.03 15.70 -10.23
C PHE A 305 -14.79 16.11 -11.01
N ILE A 306 -14.92 16.33 -12.33
CA ILE A 306 -13.85 16.86 -13.18
C ILE A 306 -13.45 18.27 -12.71
N THR A 307 -14.40 19.19 -12.57
CA THR A 307 -14.15 20.60 -12.21
C THR A 307 -13.48 20.76 -10.85
N PHE A 308 -13.90 20.00 -9.83
CA PHE A 308 -13.30 20.04 -8.49
C PHE A 308 -12.06 19.13 -8.36
N GLY A 309 -11.74 18.33 -9.37
CA GLY A 309 -10.65 17.37 -9.36
C GLY A 309 -10.79 16.34 -8.24
N MET A 310 -11.95 15.69 -8.16
CA MET A 310 -12.26 14.58 -7.26
C MET A 310 -12.20 13.26 -8.05
N GLY A 311 -11.61 12.21 -7.48
CA GLY A 311 -11.58 10.89 -8.11
C GLY A 311 -12.96 10.22 -8.09
N THR A 312 -13.32 9.57 -9.20
CA THR A 312 -14.45 8.63 -9.28
C THR A 312 -14.23 7.68 -10.43
N SER A 313 -14.97 6.58 -10.45
CA SER A 313 -14.96 5.56 -11.51
C SER A 313 -16.26 4.76 -11.42
N GLY A 314 -16.44 3.71 -12.23
CA GLY A 314 -17.67 2.91 -12.20
C GLY A 314 -18.89 3.68 -12.72
N ILE A 315 -18.70 4.88 -13.28
CA ILE A 315 -19.75 5.75 -13.79
C ILE A 315 -19.22 6.48 -15.03
N GLY A 316 -20.06 6.71 -16.01
CA GLY A 316 -19.63 7.34 -17.26
C GLY A 316 -20.77 7.70 -18.19
N ARG A 317 -20.40 8.28 -19.34
CA ARG A 317 -21.29 8.61 -20.48
C ARG A 317 -21.57 7.37 -21.34
N SER A 318 -20.72 6.36 -21.23
CA SER A 318 -20.85 5.03 -21.84
C SER A 318 -20.35 3.94 -20.89
N LEU A 319 -20.63 2.68 -21.22
CA LEU A 319 -20.10 1.50 -20.54
C LEU A 319 -18.57 1.43 -20.58
N GLU A 320 -17.94 1.87 -21.67
CA GLU A 320 -16.47 1.93 -21.80
C GLU A 320 -15.86 2.94 -20.84
N GLU A 321 -16.50 4.11 -20.65
CA GLU A 321 -16.07 5.09 -19.64
C GLU A 321 -16.28 4.53 -18.22
N ALA A 322 -17.44 3.91 -17.94
CA ALA A 322 -17.74 3.35 -16.64
C ALA A 322 -16.81 2.18 -16.23
N ARG A 323 -16.27 1.42 -17.19
CA ARG A 323 -15.29 0.32 -16.96
C ARG A 323 -13.87 0.80 -16.62
N LYS A 324 -13.55 2.09 -16.79
CA LYS A 324 -12.18 2.61 -16.56
C LYS A 324 -11.96 2.86 -15.05
N PRO A 325 -10.99 2.18 -14.41
CA PRO A 325 -10.65 2.46 -13.03
C PRO A 325 -9.96 3.83 -12.92
N TRP A 326 -10.22 4.52 -11.82
CA TRP A 326 -9.46 5.70 -11.44
C TRP A 326 -8.07 5.27 -10.95
N LYS A 327 -7.03 5.98 -11.38
CA LYS A 327 -5.64 5.66 -11.07
C LYS A 327 -5.03 6.72 -10.16
N PHE A 328 -4.49 6.28 -9.02
CA PHE A 328 -3.67 7.08 -8.12
C PHE A 328 -2.22 6.59 -8.14
N MET A 329 -1.26 7.47 -7.93
CA MET A 329 0.18 7.13 -7.88
C MET A 329 0.71 7.36 -6.46
N VAL A 330 1.14 6.28 -5.80
CA VAL A 330 1.80 6.34 -4.49
C VAL A 330 3.24 6.87 -4.67
N PRO A 331 3.77 7.69 -3.74
CA PRO A 331 5.20 8.01 -3.69
C PRO A 331 6.07 6.74 -3.76
N GLY A 332 7.07 6.71 -4.65
CA GLY A 332 7.81 5.49 -4.99
C GLY A 332 7.28 4.72 -6.21
N GLY A 333 6.18 5.16 -6.82
CA GLY A 333 5.77 4.76 -8.16
C GLY A 333 4.80 3.58 -8.27
N ARG A 334 4.33 3.01 -7.15
CA ARG A 334 3.29 1.98 -7.20
C ARG A 334 1.91 2.61 -7.50
N PRO A 335 1.16 2.11 -8.52
CA PRO A 335 -0.18 2.59 -8.77
C PRO A 335 -1.22 1.94 -7.84
N ILE A 336 -2.27 2.69 -7.51
CA ILE A 336 -3.52 2.18 -6.95
C ILE A 336 -4.60 2.37 -8.02
N TYR A 337 -5.38 1.32 -8.28
CA TYR A 337 -6.50 1.34 -9.21
C TYR A 337 -7.79 1.16 -8.44
N ILE A 338 -8.72 2.10 -8.57
CA ILE A 338 -10.01 2.05 -7.90
C ILE A 338 -11.09 1.94 -8.97
N LEU A 339 -11.91 0.90 -8.89
CA LEU A 339 -13.15 0.80 -9.65
C LEU A 339 -14.34 0.86 -8.67
N SER A 340 -15.55 1.11 -9.15
CA SER A 340 -16.75 0.91 -8.35
C SER A 340 -17.87 0.24 -9.14
N MET A 341 -18.78 -0.43 -8.42
CA MET A 341 -19.91 -1.16 -9.00
C MET A 341 -21.19 -1.02 -8.18
N GLY A 342 -22.34 -1.12 -8.85
CA GLY A 342 -23.66 -1.29 -8.25
C GLY A 342 -24.07 -2.77 -8.20
N ALA A 343 -24.60 -3.21 -7.05
CA ALA A 343 -24.98 -4.58 -6.77
C ALA A 343 -26.13 -4.68 -5.72
N TYR A 344 -27.09 -3.76 -5.79
CA TYR A 344 -28.24 -3.64 -4.88
C TYR A 344 -29.51 -4.30 -5.48
N PRO A 345 -30.50 -4.71 -4.65
CA PRO A 345 -31.80 -5.18 -5.12
C PRO A 345 -32.64 -4.02 -5.71
N PRO A 346 -33.69 -4.32 -6.50
CA PRO A 346 -34.69 -3.32 -6.86
C PRO A 346 -35.34 -2.71 -5.61
N GLU A 347 -35.57 -1.40 -5.65
CA GLU A 347 -36.19 -0.66 -4.55
C GLU A 347 -37.69 -0.97 -4.41
N LYS A 348 -38.24 -0.69 -3.22
CA LYS A 348 -39.70 -0.72 -2.96
C LYS A 348 -40.49 0.25 -3.85
N SER A 349 -39.84 1.29 -4.38
CA SER A 349 -40.39 2.24 -5.34
C SER A 349 -40.65 1.62 -6.73
N GLY A 350 -40.04 0.47 -7.02
CA GLY A 350 -39.99 -0.15 -8.34
C GLY A 350 -38.70 0.13 -9.11
N PHE A 351 -37.85 1.06 -8.65
CA PHE A 351 -36.60 1.42 -9.30
C PHE A 351 -35.59 0.25 -9.29
N ASP A 352 -35.20 -0.21 -10.48
CA ASP A 352 -34.21 -1.29 -10.67
C ASP A 352 -32.92 -0.72 -11.29
N GLY A 353 -31.90 -0.48 -10.47
CA GLY A 353 -30.61 0.05 -10.91
C GLY A 353 -29.93 -0.78 -12.02
N ARG A 354 -30.16 -2.09 -12.07
CA ARG A 354 -29.63 -2.97 -13.13
C ARG A 354 -30.23 -2.65 -14.50
N ARG A 355 -31.48 -2.16 -14.54
CA ARG A 355 -32.22 -1.85 -15.77
C ARG A 355 -32.24 -0.35 -16.06
N GLU A 356 -32.28 0.48 -15.02
CA GLU A 356 -32.57 1.91 -15.07
C GLU A 356 -31.35 2.82 -14.87
N ALA A 357 -30.36 2.38 -14.08
CA ALA A 357 -29.13 3.13 -13.84
C ALA A 357 -27.92 2.62 -14.64
N SER A 358 -27.94 1.38 -15.12
CA SER A 358 -26.76 0.75 -15.73
C SER A 358 -26.32 1.40 -17.04
N ALA A 359 -25.02 1.64 -17.17
CA ALA A 359 -24.38 2.18 -18.36
C ALA A 359 -24.50 1.21 -19.55
N GLY A 360 -24.63 1.77 -20.75
CA GLY A 360 -24.64 1.04 -22.02
C GLY A 360 -23.74 1.72 -23.04
N ILE A 361 -23.75 1.26 -24.30
CA ILE A 361 -22.87 1.79 -25.36
C ILE A 361 -23.03 3.32 -25.49
N ASP A 362 -24.26 3.81 -25.67
CA ASP A 362 -24.59 5.25 -25.78
C ASP A 362 -25.45 5.76 -24.60
N ARG A 363 -25.42 5.04 -23.47
CA ARG A 363 -26.23 5.32 -22.29
C ARG A 363 -25.34 5.66 -21.10
N PRO A 364 -25.36 6.92 -20.62
CA PRO A 364 -24.72 7.27 -19.35
C PRO A 364 -25.35 6.53 -18.19
N GLY A 365 -24.54 6.13 -17.22
CA GLY A 365 -24.98 5.30 -16.10
C GLY A 365 -23.83 4.75 -15.26
N ILE A 366 -24.18 3.81 -14.39
CA ILE A 366 -23.27 3.11 -13.48
C ILE A 366 -22.81 1.76 -14.04
N LEU A 367 -21.66 1.29 -13.61
CA LEU A 367 -21.15 -0.05 -13.87
C LEU A 367 -21.87 -1.02 -12.92
N TRP A 368 -22.64 -1.95 -13.48
CA TRP A 368 -23.30 -3.00 -12.70
C TRP A 368 -22.38 -4.20 -12.50
N ALA A 369 -22.46 -4.88 -11.35
CA ALA A 369 -21.79 -6.15 -11.11
C ALA A 369 -22.47 -7.32 -11.86
N SER A 370 -22.46 -7.28 -13.20
CA SER A 370 -22.77 -8.43 -14.06
C SER A 370 -21.53 -9.32 -14.23
N GLU A 371 -21.73 -10.59 -14.57
CA GLU A 371 -20.61 -11.53 -14.80
C GLU A 371 -19.59 -10.99 -15.81
N GLU A 372 -20.05 -10.47 -16.96
CA GLU A 372 -19.21 -9.83 -17.98
C GLU A 372 -18.35 -8.68 -17.41
N ASN A 373 -18.94 -7.81 -16.58
CA ASN A 373 -18.19 -6.71 -15.95
C ASN A 373 -17.22 -7.24 -14.88
N MET A 374 -17.57 -8.31 -14.17
CA MET A 374 -16.65 -8.97 -13.24
C MET A 374 -15.46 -9.60 -13.96
N GLU A 375 -15.70 -10.33 -15.06
CA GLU A 375 -14.63 -10.95 -15.86
C GLU A 375 -13.63 -9.90 -16.37
N SER A 376 -14.12 -8.73 -16.78
CA SER A 376 -13.27 -7.62 -17.22
C SER A 376 -12.33 -7.03 -16.15
N LEU A 377 -12.57 -7.28 -14.85
CA LEU A 377 -11.73 -6.76 -13.76
C LEU A 377 -10.25 -7.14 -13.92
N LYS A 378 -9.97 -8.36 -14.41
CA LYS A 378 -8.58 -8.84 -14.63
C LYS A 378 -7.83 -8.01 -15.67
N GLU A 379 -8.54 -7.42 -16.62
CA GLU A 379 -7.99 -6.57 -17.68
C GLU A 379 -7.93 -5.11 -17.25
N SER A 380 -8.92 -4.64 -16.48
CA SER A 380 -8.92 -3.31 -15.87
C SER A 380 -7.77 -3.09 -14.88
N TYR A 381 -7.26 -4.14 -14.24
CA TYR A 381 -6.26 -4.08 -13.19
C TYR A 381 -4.87 -4.58 -13.65
N PRO A 382 -3.98 -3.71 -14.14
CA PRO A 382 -2.65 -4.12 -14.59
C PRO A 382 -1.75 -4.54 -13.41
N PRO A 383 -0.79 -5.45 -13.64
CA PRO A 383 0.05 -6.01 -12.58
C PRO A 383 0.94 -4.96 -11.90
N GLY A 384 1.27 -5.22 -10.62
CA GLY A 384 2.18 -4.40 -9.82
C GLY A 384 1.54 -3.26 -9.03
N GLY A 385 0.24 -2.99 -9.25
CA GLY A 385 -0.57 -2.07 -8.45
C GLY A 385 -1.28 -2.69 -7.26
N ILE A 386 -2.17 -1.90 -6.64
CA ILE A 386 -3.15 -2.35 -5.64
C ILE A 386 -4.53 -2.05 -6.19
N ASN A 387 -5.40 -3.06 -6.19
CA ASN A 387 -6.70 -3.02 -6.85
C ASN A 387 -7.81 -2.91 -5.80
N ILE A 388 -8.55 -1.81 -5.83
CA ILE A 388 -9.64 -1.51 -4.90
C ILE A 388 -10.96 -1.53 -5.67
N LEU A 389 -11.98 -2.11 -5.07
CA LEU A 389 -13.35 -2.07 -5.57
C LEU A 389 -14.29 -1.49 -4.51
N MET A 390 -14.95 -0.38 -4.83
CA MET A 390 -16.03 0.18 -4.01
C MET A 390 -17.36 -0.40 -4.51
N VAL A 391 -18.15 -1.03 -3.64
CA VAL A 391 -19.39 -1.71 -4.05
C VAL A 391 -20.57 -1.17 -3.26
N HIS A 392 -21.56 -0.63 -3.96
CA HIS A 392 -22.84 -0.28 -3.34
C HIS A 392 -23.79 -1.45 -3.57
N GLY A 393 -24.06 -2.26 -2.54
CA GLY A 393 -24.77 -3.52 -2.70
C GLY A 393 -24.99 -4.32 -1.42
N GLY A 394 -25.79 -5.38 -1.54
CA GLY A 394 -26.40 -6.06 -0.40
C GLY A 394 -27.84 -5.61 -0.18
N TYR A 395 -28.43 -5.93 0.98
CA TYR A 395 -29.78 -5.50 1.34
C TYR A 395 -29.74 -4.50 2.49
N GLU A 396 -30.55 -3.44 2.40
CA GLU A 396 -30.72 -2.45 3.47
C GLU A 396 -31.08 -3.10 4.83
N TRP A 397 -30.54 -2.52 5.90
CA TRP A 397 -30.85 -2.83 7.31
C TRP A 397 -30.51 -4.28 7.72
N GLN A 398 -29.73 -5.00 6.93
CA GLN A 398 -29.23 -6.35 7.28
C GLN A 398 -27.86 -6.26 7.94
N PHE A 399 -27.77 -6.63 9.23
CA PHE A 399 -26.48 -6.70 9.94
C PHE A 399 -25.54 -7.81 9.44
N PHE A 400 -26.07 -8.81 8.72
CA PHE A 400 -25.30 -9.95 8.24
C PHE A 400 -25.31 -10.09 6.72
N PRO A 401 -24.14 -10.39 6.16
CA PRO A 401 -23.95 -11.01 4.86
C PRO A 401 -25.12 -11.85 4.36
N HIS A 402 -25.82 -11.49 3.29
CA HIS A 402 -26.54 -12.53 2.55
C HIS A 402 -25.53 -13.38 1.78
N ARG A 403 -25.77 -14.69 1.65
CA ARG A 403 -24.83 -15.62 1.01
C ARG A 403 -24.42 -15.15 -0.40
N ALA A 404 -25.37 -14.64 -1.19
CA ALA A 404 -25.10 -14.08 -2.52
C ALA A 404 -24.17 -12.85 -2.50
N GLN A 405 -24.26 -11.98 -1.47
CA GLN A 405 -23.35 -10.84 -1.30
C GLN A 405 -21.94 -11.32 -0.92
N VAL A 406 -21.83 -12.35 -0.09
CA VAL A 406 -20.57 -13.02 0.29
C VAL A 406 -19.90 -13.67 -0.92
N ASP A 407 -20.63 -14.49 -1.68
CA ASP A 407 -20.10 -15.14 -2.88
C ASP A 407 -19.71 -14.11 -3.97
N LEU A 408 -20.49 -13.04 -4.12
CA LEU A 408 -20.15 -11.93 -5.03
C LEU A 408 -18.86 -11.22 -4.63
N TYR A 409 -18.71 -10.85 -3.35
CA TYR A 409 -17.56 -10.08 -2.89
C TYR A 409 -16.27 -10.93 -2.87
N ARG A 410 -16.36 -12.21 -2.48
CA ARG A 410 -15.29 -13.20 -2.67
C ARG A 410 -14.94 -13.37 -4.16
N GLY A 411 -15.95 -13.36 -5.04
CA GLY A 411 -15.79 -13.43 -6.49
C GLY A 411 -14.99 -12.27 -7.11
N PHE A 412 -15.03 -11.07 -6.54
CA PHE A 412 -14.17 -9.95 -6.96
C PHE A 412 -12.70 -10.19 -6.59
N ILE A 413 -12.43 -10.71 -5.38
CA ILE A 413 -11.07 -11.08 -4.95
C ILE A 413 -10.48 -12.15 -5.87
N ASP A 414 -11.28 -13.15 -6.24
CA ASP A 414 -10.89 -14.21 -7.18
C ASP A 414 -10.61 -13.71 -8.61
N ARG A 415 -10.98 -12.45 -8.91
CA ARG A 415 -10.74 -11.76 -10.18
C ARG A 415 -9.68 -10.66 -10.08
N GLY A 416 -8.91 -10.63 -8.98
CA GLY A 416 -7.70 -9.80 -8.85
C GLY A 416 -7.84 -8.53 -8.01
N VAL A 417 -8.98 -8.32 -7.36
CA VAL A 417 -9.15 -7.24 -6.38
C VAL A 417 -8.34 -7.54 -5.10
N ASP A 418 -7.70 -6.53 -4.52
CA ASP A 418 -6.97 -6.61 -3.25
C ASP A 418 -7.80 -6.18 -2.04
N ILE A 419 -8.70 -5.21 -2.22
CA ILE A 419 -9.56 -4.67 -1.16
C ILE A 419 -10.96 -4.37 -1.73
N VAL A 420 -12.01 -4.91 -1.10
CA VAL A 420 -13.41 -4.55 -1.38
C VAL A 420 -13.96 -3.69 -0.24
N PHE A 421 -14.51 -2.52 -0.56
CA PHE A 421 -15.22 -1.66 0.39
C PHE A 421 -16.70 -1.55 0.04
N GLY A 422 -17.56 -2.09 0.89
CA GLY A 422 -19.00 -2.11 0.74
C GLY A 422 -19.74 -0.92 1.36
N SER A 423 -20.86 -0.58 0.76
CA SER A 423 -21.86 0.43 1.14
C SER A 423 -23.26 -0.03 0.70
N HIS A 424 -24.34 0.70 1.04
CA HIS A 424 -25.78 0.41 0.81
C HIS A 424 -26.57 -0.21 1.98
N PRO A 425 -26.07 -1.16 2.79
CA PRO A 425 -26.88 -1.71 3.89
C PRO A 425 -27.30 -0.68 4.95
N HIS A 426 -26.74 0.54 4.95
CA HIS A 426 -26.93 1.63 5.91
C HIS A 426 -26.66 1.28 7.39
N VAL A 427 -26.16 0.06 7.64
CA VAL A 427 -25.68 -0.44 8.92
C VAL A 427 -24.29 -1.04 8.75
N VAL A 428 -23.49 -0.99 9.80
CA VAL A 428 -22.20 -1.66 9.85
C VAL A 428 -22.39 -3.18 9.71
N GLN A 429 -21.71 -3.78 8.73
CA GLN A 429 -21.57 -5.23 8.59
C GLN A 429 -20.12 -5.65 8.91
N GLY A 430 -19.89 -6.96 9.07
CA GLY A 430 -18.54 -7.48 9.36
C GLY A 430 -17.54 -7.32 8.20
N MET A 431 -16.27 -7.60 8.49
CA MET A 431 -15.19 -7.74 7.53
C MET A 431 -14.65 -9.17 7.47
N GLU A 432 -13.92 -9.47 6.41
CA GLU A 432 -13.36 -10.78 6.11
C GLU A 432 -11.94 -10.66 5.54
N ALA A 433 -11.06 -11.58 5.95
CA ALA A 433 -9.77 -11.81 5.30
C ALA A 433 -9.86 -13.05 4.39
N TYR A 434 -10.10 -12.84 3.10
CA TYR A 434 -10.28 -13.91 2.10
C TYR A 434 -9.05 -13.99 1.18
N ARG A 435 -8.42 -15.16 1.07
CA ARG A 435 -7.21 -15.41 0.25
C ARG A 435 -6.09 -14.37 0.44
N GLY A 436 -5.90 -13.90 1.68
CA GLY A 436 -4.89 -12.89 2.02
C GLY A 436 -5.23 -11.46 1.57
N LYS A 437 -6.49 -11.20 1.23
CA LYS A 437 -7.08 -9.90 0.85
C LYS A 437 -8.15 -9.47 1.85
N LEU A 438 -8.66 -8.24 1.74
CA LEU A 438 -9.71 -7.71 2.64
C LEU A 438 -11.04 -7.48 1.92
N ILE A 439 -12.12 -7.82 2.61
CA ILE A 439 -13.49 -7.49 2.22
C ILE A 439 -14.16 -6.81 3.41
N PHE A 440 -14.68 -5.61 3.21
CA PHE A 440 -15.57 -4.91 4.14
C PHE A 440 -16.96 -4.90 3.54
N TYR A 441 -17.94 -5.52 4.17
CA TYR A 441 -19.25 -5.71 3.52
C TYR A 441 -20.16 -4.47 3.58
N SER A 442 -20.08 -3.70 4.65
CA SER A 442 -20.68 -2.38 4.80
C SER A 442 -19.99 -1.62 5.93
N LEU A 443 -19.55 -0.39 5.67
CA LEU A 443 -18.98 0.49 6.69
C LEU A 443 -20.02 1.29 7.49
N GLY A 444 -21.32 1.14 7.15
CA GLY A 444 -22.43 1.89 7.74
C GLY A 444 -22.63 3.28 7.10
N ASN A 445 -23.45 4.10 7.73
CA ASN A 445 -23.66 5.49 7.33
C ASN A 445 -22.57 6.37 7.93
N PHE A 446 -21.64 6.94 7.15
CA PHE A 446 -20.65 7.83 7.76
C PHE A 446 -21.21 9.22 8.06
N LEU A 447 -21.97 9.81 7.14
CA LEU A 447 -22.56 11.15 7.26
C LEU A 447 -23.96 11.13 6.64
N PHE A 448 -24.99 10.80 7.43
CA PHE A 448 -26.34 10.55 6.92
C PHE A 448 -27.42 11.04 7.92
N PRO A 449 -27.75 12.34 7.95
CA PRO A 449 -28.59 12.92 8.99
C PRO A 449 -30.03 12.35 9.01
N GLY A 450 -30.64 12.27 10.20
CA GLY A 450 -32.01 11.79 10.37
C GLY A 450 -32.12 10.26 10.35
N MET A 451 -31.26 9.60 11.12
CA MET A 451 -31.20 8.14 11.34
C MET A 451 -31.49 7.76 12.80
N ASP A 452 -31.86 8.73 13.63
CA ASP A 452 -31.95 8.70 15.09
C ASP A 452 -32.90 7.60 15.61
N GLU A 453 -33.95 7.28 14.83
CA GLU A 453 -34.94 6.23 15.12
C GLU A 453 -34.62 4.88 14.44
N THR A 454 -33.52 4.79 13.68
CA THR A 454 -33.21 3.61 12.86
C THR A 454 -32.13 2.75 13.51
N LEU A 455 -32.48 1.51 13.87
CA LEU A 455 -31.59 0.59 14.58
C LEU A 455 -30.27 0.37 13.84
N GLY A 456 -29.18 0.89 14.42
CA GLY A 456 -27.83 0.78 13.86
C GLY A 456 -27.53 1.74 12.70
N GLY A 457 -28.48 2.59 12.28
CA GLY A 457 -28.31 3.57 11.20
C GLY A 457 -27.48 4.80 11.56
N GLU A 458 -27.25 5.04 12.85
CA GLU A 458 -26.31 6.06 13.36
C GLU A 458 -24.86 5.55 13.52
N GLU A 459 -24.61 4.26 13.30
CA GLU A 459 -23.32 3.62 13.57
C GLU A 459 -22.51 3.45 12.28
N SER A 460 -21.21 3.75 12.36
CA SER A 460 -20.27 3.62 11.25
C SER A 460 -18.86 3.29 11.74
N VAL A 461 -17.99 2.93 10.82
CA VAL A 461 -16.54 2.87 11.07
C VAL A 461 -15.75 3.64 10.00
N ILE A 462 -14.65 4.27 10.42
CA ILE A 462 -13.56 4.63 9.49
C ILE A 462 -12.59 3.44 9.51
N VAL A 463 -12.28 2.91 8.34
CA VAL A 463 -11.23 1.91 8.17
C VAL A 463 -9.98 2.60 7.63
N SER A 464 -8.82 2.27 8.20
CA SER A 464 -7.51 2.75 7.77
C SER A 464 -6.58 1.54 7.54
N CYS A 465 -6.15 1.37 6.30
CA CYS A 465 -5.28 0.28 5.86
C CYS A 465 -3.87 0.81 5.58
N GLY A 466 -2.90 0.49 6.44
CA GLY A 466 -1.51 0.86 6.23
C GLY A 466 -0.82 -0.17 5.34
N VAL A 467 -0.42 0.28 4.15
CA VAL A 467 0.18 -0.52 3.08
C VAL A 467 1.70 -0.41 3.12
N TYR A 468 2.41 -1.53 3.08
CA TYR A 468 3.88 -1.58 2.97
C TYR A 468 4.32 -2.74 2.06
N LYS A 469 5.19 -2.44 1.09
CA LYS A 469 5.57 -3.33 -0.03
C LYS A 469 4.36 -3.88 -0.79
N GLY A 470 3.40 -2.99 -1.07
CA GLY A 470 2.21 -3.29 -1.89
C GLY A 470 1.23 -4.29 -1.29
N LYS A 471 1.23 -4.43 0.05
CA LYS A 471 0.30 -5.29 0.81
C LYS A 471 -0.17 -4.54 2.05
N VAL A 472 -1.42 -4.77 2.46
CA VAL A 472 -1.94 -4.27 3.74
C VAL A 472 -1.21 -4.97 4.89
N ARG A 473 -0.61 -4.18 5.79
CA ARG A 473 0.06 -4.65 7.01
C ARG A 473 -0.66 -4.17 8.26
N TYR A 474 -1.07 -2.91 8.29
CA TYR A 474 -1.88 -2.34 9.36
C TYR A 474 -3.35 -2.32 8.96
N LEU A 475 -4.22 -2.57 9.93
CA LEU A 475 -5.65 -2.41 9.80
C LEU A 475 -6.20 -1.79 11.08
N GLU A 476 -6.72 -0.58 10.95
CA GLU A 476 -7.18 0.26 12.04
C GLU A 476 -8.64 0.61 11.79
N VAL A 477 -9.47 0.50 12.83
CA VAL A 477 -10.93 0.63 12.74
C VAL A 477 -11.36 1.60 13.83
N TYR A 478 -11.75 2.80 13.42
CA TYR A 478 -12.20 3.85 14.33
C TYR A 478 -13.74 3.83 14.37
N PRO A 479 -14.36 3.62 15.53
CA PRO A 479 -15.81 3.64 15.65
C PRO A 479 -16.32 5.07 15.51
N VAL A 480 -17.41 5.24 14.77
CA VAL A 480 -18.04 6.54 14.49
C VAL A 480 -19.53 6.47 14.78
N ARG A 481 -20.06 7.57 15.33
CA ARG A 481 -21.49 7.75 15.53
C ARG A 481 -21.96 9.09 14.95
N LEU A 482 -23.14 9.05 14.34
CA LEU A 482 -23.86 10.23 13.89
C LEU A 482 -24.49 10.96 15.08
N GLN A 483 -24.54 12.28 14.98
CA GLN A 483 -25.17 13.19 15.93
C GLN A 483 -25.85 14.30 15.13
N GLY A 484 -27.08 14.04 14.68
CA GLY A 484 -27.83 14.91 13.77
C GLY A 484 -27.09 15.16 12.45
N THR A 485 -26.66 16.41 12.24
CA THR A 485 -25.90 16.85 11.05
C THR A 485 -24.37 16.73 11.21
N THR A 486 -23.89 16.03 12.25
CA THR A 486 -22.47 15.94 12.58
C THR A 486 -22.06 14.49 12.89
N VAL A 487 -20.76 14.21 12.83
CA VAL A 487 -20.19 12.86 12.99
C VAL A 487 -19.06 12.91 14.01
N ARG A 488 -19.00 11.96 14.94
CA ARG A 488 -18.01 11.93 16.02
C ARG A 488 -17.41 10.53 16.18
N LEU A 489 -16.22 10.43 16.74
CA LEU A 489 -15.72 9.14 17.21
C LEU A 489 -16.64 8.63 18.34
N ASP A 490 -16.98 7.35 18.34
CA ASP A 490 -17.80 6.73 19.38
C ASP A 490 -16.93 6.29 20.57
N PRO A 491 -16.97 6.99 21.73
CA PRO A 491 -16.13 6.66 22.88
C PRO A 491 -16.62 5.39 23.60
N SER A 492 -17.85 4.91 23.33
CA SER A 492 -18.44 3.78 24.05
C SER A 492 -17.84 2.42 23.68
N SER A 493 -17.01 2.37 22.64
CA SER A 493 -16.46 1.15 22.02
C SER A 493 -17.51 0.15 21.50
N LYS A 494 -18.81 0.45 21.60
CA LYS A 494 -19.89 -0.46 21.20
C LYS A 494 -19.87 -0.72 19.70
N THR A 495 -19.71 0.33 18.90
CA THR A 495 -19.74 0.23 17.42
C THR A 495 -18.59 -0.64 16.91
N VAL A 496 -17.37 -0.41 17.41
CA VAL A 496 -16.20 -1.24 17.05
C VAL A 496 -16.35 -2.67 17.58
N HIS A 497 -16.81 -2.87 18.82
CA HIS A 497 -17.02 -4.22 19.34
C HIS A 497 -18.05 -5.00 18.49
N ARG A 498 -19.15 -4.37 18.08
CA ARG A 498 -20.15 -4.97 17.19
C ARG A 498 -19.55 -5.31 15.82
N PHE A 499 -18.77 -4.41 15.21
CA PHE A 499 -18.08 -4.68 13.95
C PHE A 499 -17.20 -5.93 14.03
N TYR A 500 -16.38 -6.07 15.08
CA TYR A 500 -15.53 -7.24 15.28
C TYR A 500 -16.32 -8.52 15.64
N GLN A 501 -17.45 -8.42 16.35
CA GLN A 501 -18.36 -9.54 16.58
C GLN A 501 -19.00 -10.03 15.27
N LEU A 502 -19.54 -9.12 14.46
CA LEU A 502 -20.11 -9.43 13.14
C LEU A 502 -19.06 -10.09 12.23
N SER A 503 -17.82 -9.62 12.27
CA SER A 503 -16.69 -10.18 11.51
C SER A 503 -16.34 -11.62 11.93
N LYS A 504 -16.39 -11.92 13.24
CA LYS A 504 -16.20 -13.29 13.76
C LYS A 504 -17.34 -14.21 13.36
N ALA A 505 -18.58 -13.79 13.61
CA ALA A 505 -19.79 -14.55 13.28
C ALA A 505 -19.97 -14.77 11.76
N LEU A 506 -19.49 -13.84 10.91
CA LEU A 506 -19.47 -14.02 9.46
C LEU A 506 -18.64 -15.24 9.05
N ARG A 507 -17.45 -15.41 9.63
CA ARG A 507 -16.55 -16.54 9.36
C ARG A 507 -17.13 -17.88 9.82
N GLU A 508 -17.89 -17.88 10.91
CA GLU A 508 -18.59 -19.07 11.42
C GLU A 508 -19.79 -19.44 10.53
N ARG A 509 -20.50 -18.43 10.00
CA ARG A 509 -21.69 -18.58 9.14
C ARG A 509 -21.35 -18.98 7.70
N TYR A 510 -20.20 -18.53 7.19
CA TYR A 510 -19.73 -18.76 5.83
C TYR A 510 -18.26 -19.19 5.84
N PRO A 511 -17.97 -20.48 6.14
CA PRO A 511 -16.62 -21.01 6.15
C PRO A 511 -15.90 -20.93 4.78
#